data_AF-A0A2E0UNS8-F1
#
_entry.id   AF-A0A2E0UNS8-F1
#
_cell.length_a   1.000
_cell.length_b   1.000
_cell.length_c   1.000
_cell.angle_alpha   90.00
_cell.angle_beta   90.00
_cell.angle_gamma   90.00
#
_symmetry.space_group_name_H-M   'P 1'
#
loop_
_entity.id
_entity.type
_entity.pdbx_description
1 polymer ?
#
loop_
_entity_poly.entity_id
_entity_poly.type
_entity_poly.pdbx_seq_one_letter_code
_entity_poly.pdbx_strand_id
1 'polypeptide(L)'
;MIYSDQNLAYLELLKTQQSAHKRNTRVIGVVSLFVFLLTLGTGMLRGLGSREVYLLAGLNVVLVLSFVMAWVRLEVVSQNISLITNLTLIANHK
;
A
#
# COMPACT_ATOMS: atom_id res chain seq x y z
N MET A 1 -5.98 -0.83 35.15
CA MET A 1 -4.90 -0.04 34.53
C MET A 1 -4.07 -0.83 33.52
N ILE A 2 -3.73 -2.11 33.74
CA ILE A 2 -2.89 -2.93 32.83
C ILE A 2 -3.41 -3.01 31.37
N TYR A 3 -4.73 -3.04 31.16
CA TYR A 3 -5.34 -3.08 29.82
C TYR A 3 -5.13 -1.79 29.00
N SER A 4 -4.96 -0.63 29.66
CA SER A 4 -4.74 0.66 29.00
C SER A 4 -3.33 0.71 28.38
N ASP A 5 -2.32 0.25 29.12
CA ASP A 5 -0.93 0.31 28.71
C ASP A 5 -0.62 -0.63 27.54
N GLN A 6 -1.25 -1.82 27.51
CA GLN A 6 -1.12 -2.76 26.39
C GLN A 6 -1.75 -2.22 25.09
N ASN A 7 -2.91 -1.55 25.18
CA ASN A 7 -3.57 -0.94 24.02
C ASN A 7 -2.77 0.22 23.44
N LEU A 8 -2.13 1.04 24.29
CA LEU A 8 -1.25 2.13 23.87
C LEU A 8 -0.01 1.62 23.15
N ALA A 9 0.68 0.61 23.70
CA ALA A 9 1.84 -0.01 23.07
C ALA A 9 1.50 -0.65 21.71
N TYR A 10 0.35 -1.33 21.61
CA TYR A 10 -0.12 -1.90 20.35
C TYR A 10 -0.45 -0.84 19.29
N LEU A 11 -1.03 0.29 19.73
CA LEU A 11 -1.37 1.41 18.87
C LEU A 11 -0.11 2.15 18.34
N GLU A 12 0.95 2.25 19.13
CA GLU A 12 2.26 2.75 18.67
C GLU A 12 2.92 1.83 17.63
N LEU A 13 2.86 0.51 17.84
CA LEU A 13 3.34 -0.47 16.87
C LEU A 13 2.58 -0.36 15.54
N LEU A 14 1.25 -0.25 15.60
CA LEU A 14 0.42 -0.09 14.40
C LEU A 14 0.73 1.23 13.66
N LYS A 15 0.92 2.35 14.36
CA LYS A 15 1.31 3.63 13.75
C LYS A 15 2.66 3.53 13.04
N THR A 16 3.61 2.83 13.64
CA THR A 16 4.94 2.60 13.05
C THR A 16 4.83 1.74 11.78
N GLN A 17 4.03 0.67 11.82
CA GLN A 17 3.74 -0.15 10.66
C GLN A 17 3.00 0.63 9.56
N GLN A 18 2.05 1.49 9.92
CA GLN A 18 1.33 2.33 8.97
C GLN A 18 2.29 3.26 8.22
N SER A 19 3.23 3.89 8.93
CA SER A 19 4.25 4.75 8.30
C SER A 19 5.13 3.97 7.33
N ALA A 20 5.60 2.78 7.74
CA ALA A 20 6.40 1.90 6.88
C ALA A 20 5.61 1.43 5.64
N HIS A 21 4.36 1.02 5.81
CA HIS A 21 3.49 0.62 4.72
C HIS A 21 3.17 1.77 3.78
N LYS A 22 2.93 2.99 4.30
CA LYS A 22 2.69 4.18 3.48
C LYS A 22 3.89 4.50 2.59
N ARG A 23 5.10 4.39 3.13
CA ARG A 23 6.33 4.55 2.34
C ARG A 23 6.45 3.44 1.29
N ASN A 24 6.18 2.19 1.65
CA ASN A 24 6.26 1.07 0.72
C ASN A 24 5.26 1.21 -0.44
N THR A 25 4.00 1.54 -0.16
CA THR A 25 2.97 1.77 -1.17
C THR A 25 3.35 2.92 -2.12
N ARG A 26 3.94 4.00 -1.60
CA ARG A 26 4.46 5.10 -2.44
C ARG A 26 5.59 4.63 -3.35
N VAL A 27 6.57 3.91 -2.82
CA VAL A 27 7.70 3.41 -3.62
C VAL A 27 7.20 2.47 -4.72
N ILE A 28 6.35 1.51 -4.40
CA ILE A 28 5.76 0.59 -5.38
C ILE A 28 4.95 1.36 -6.43
N GLY A 29 4.17 2.35 -6.02
CA GLY A 29 3.40 3.20 -6.94
C GLY A 29 4.28 3.98 -7.90
N VAL A 30 5.35 4.62 -7.41
CA VAL A 30 6.32 5.36 -8.24
C VAL A 30 7.03 4.44 -9.21
N VAL A 31 7.50 3.28 -8.75
CA VAL A 31 8.19 2.29 -9.61
C VAL A 31 7.24 1.79 -10.69
N SER A 32 6.00 1.44 -10.33
CA SER A 32 4.97 0.99 -11.28
C SER A 32 4.68 2.05 -12.35
N LEU A 33 4.50 3.32 -11.94
CA LEU A 33 4.27 4.43 -12.86
C LEU A 33 5.46 4.64 -13.81
N PHE A 34 6.69 4.55 -13.30
CA PHE A 34 7.89 4.72 -14.11
C PHE A 34 8.02 3.60 -15.16
N VAL A 35 7.79 2.35 -14.77
CA VAL A 35 7.81 1.20 -15.70
C VAL A 35 6.70 1.33 -16.75
N PHE A 36 5.52 1.79 -16.36
CA PHE A 36 4.41 2.02 -17.28
C PHE A 36 4.75 3.10 -18.33
N LEU A 37 5.30 4.24 -17.90
CA LEU A 37 5.73 5.31 -18.81
C LEU A 37 6.85 4.85 -19.75
N LEU A 38 7.82 4.07 -19.26
CA LEU A 38 8.85 3.47 -20.10
C LEU A 38 8.25 2.52 -21.13
N THR A 39 7.27 1.71 -20.73
CA THR A 39 6.57 0.77 -21.63
C THR A 39 5.83 1.52 -22.74
N LEU A 40 5.13 2.61 -22.41
CA LEU A 40 4.47 3.45 -23.40
C LEU A 40 5.49 4.12 -24.33
N GLY A 41 6.57 4.67 -23.78
CA GLY A 41 7.62 5.32 -24.54
C GLY A 41 8.32 4.37 -25.52
N THR A 42 8.66 3.15 -25.09
CA THR A 42 9.23 2.13 -25.99
C THR A 42 8.22 1.67 -27.02
N GLY A 43 6.95 1.55 -26.63
CA GLY A 43 5.81 1.30 -27.52
C GLY A 43 5.71 2.28 -28.67
N MET A 44 5.78 3.57 -28.37
CA MET A 44 5.67 4.64 -29.36
C MET A 44 6.91 4.77 -30.25
N LEU A 45 8.12 4.55 -29.70
CA LEU A 45 9.37 4.75 -30.44
C LEU A 45 9.75 3.60 -31.37
N ARG A 46 9.52 2.35 -30.95
CA ARG A 46 10.03 1.17 -31.66
C ARG A 46 8.98 0.39 -32.43
N GLY A 47 7.69 0.62 -32.15
CA GLY A 47 6.60 -0.20 -32.70
C GLY A 47 6.71 -1.62 -32.16
N LEU A 48 6.02 -1.91 -31.06
CA LEU A 48 6.10 -3.23 -30.43
C LEU A 48 5.40 -4.29 -31.28
N GLY A 49 6.04 -5.45 -31.44
CA GLY A 49 5.39 -6.63 -32.01
C GLY A 49 4.28 -7.15 -31.09
N SER A 50 3.30 -7.87 -31.64
CA SER A 50 2.16 -8.40 -30.87
C SER A 50 2.59 -9.17 -29.61
N ARG A 51 3.62 -10.01 -29.71
CA ARG A 51 4.19 -10.77 -28.58
C ARG A 51 4.77 -9.88 -27.48
N GLU A 52 5.45 -8.81 -27.85
CA GLU A 52 6.09 -7.89 -26.90
C GLU A 52 5.05 -7.08 -26.13
N VAL A 53 3.98 -6.65 -26.83
CA VAL A 53 2.83 -5.98 -26.21
C VAL A 53 2.20 -6.86 -25.13
N TYR A 54 1.97 -8.16 -25.40
CA TYR A 54 1.39 -9.05 -24.40
C TYR A 54 2.29 -9.24 -23.17
N LEU A 55 3.60 -9.39 -23.37
CA LEU A 55 4.55 -9.53 -22.26
C LEU A 55 4.61 -8.27 -21.39
N LEU A 56 4.69 -7.10 -22.02
CA LEU A 56 4.73 -5.81 -21.33
C LEU A 56 3.40 -5.47 -20.66
N ALA A 57 2.27 -5.81 -21.27
CA ALA A 57 0.95 -5.70 -20.65
C ALA A 57 0.85 -6.59 -19.41
N GLY A 58 1.30 -7.85 -19.50
CA GLY A 58 1.35 -8.77 -18.36
C GLY A 58 2.20 -8.22 -17.21
N LEU A 59 3.39 -7.68 -17.51
CA LEU A 59 4.25 -7.04 -16.51
C LEU A 59 3.56 -5.87 -15.81
N ASN A 60 2.90 -4.98 -16.57
CA ASN A 60 2.18 -3.85 -16.01
C ASN A 60 1.01 -4.30 -15.11
N VAL A 61 0.27 -5.33 -15.51
CA VAL A 61 -0.81 -5.89 -14.68
C VAL A 61 -0.27 -6.40 -13.34
N VAL A 62 0.85 -7.13 -13.34
CA VAL A 62 1.48 -7.63 -12.09
C VAL A 62 1.94 -6.47 -11.20
N LEU A 63 2.50 -5.42 -11.77
CA LEU A 63 2.93 -4.23 -11.01
C LEU A 63 1.75 -3.47 -10.41
N VAL A 64 0.66 -3.29 -11.17
CA VAL A 64 -0.56 -2.67 -10.69
C VAL A 64 -1.20 -3.51 -9.58
N LEU A 65 -1.28 -4.83 -9.73
CA LEU A 65 -1.78 -5.73 -8.68
C LEU A 65 -0.94 -5.64 -7.40
N SER A 66 0.39 -5.58 -7.54
CA SER A 66 1.30 -5.42 -6.40
C SER A 66 1.06 -4.10 -5.66
N PHE A 67 0.83 -3.01 -6.41
CA PHE A 67 0.46 -1.72 -5.83
C PHE A 67 -0.89 -1.78 -5.09
N VAL A 68 -1.91 -2.38 -5.70
CA VAL A 68 -3.24 -2.54 -5.09
C VAL A 68 -3.15 -3.34 -3.79
N MET A 69 -2.40 -4.44 -3.75
CA MET A 69 -2.20 -5.21 -2.52
C MET A 69 -1.51 -4.37 -1.42
N ALA A 70 -0.49 -3.59 -1.78
CA ALA A 70 0.19 -2.71 -0.84
C ALA A 70 -0.76 -1.60 -0.30
N TRP A 71 -1.63 -1.07 -1.16
CA TRP A 71 -2.68 -0.13 -0.77
C TRP A 71 -3.66 -0.76 0.21
N VAL A 72 -4.22 -1.93 -0.12
CA VAL A 72 -5.20 -2.63 0.73
C VAL A 72 -4.61 -2.90 2.11
N ARG A 73 -3.34 -3.33 2.19
CA ARG A 73 -2.65 -3.53 3.47
C ARG A 73 -2.56 -2.24 4.29
N LEU A 74 -2.26 -1.11 3.65
CA LEU A 74 -2.23 0.19 4.32
C LEU A 74 -3.60 0.59 4.86
N GLU A 75 -4.66 0.35 4.08
CA GLU A 75 -6.04 0.68 4.46
C GLU A 75 -6.50 -0.15 5.67
N VAL A 76 -6.22 -1.46 5.68
CA VAL A 76 -6.54 -2.34 6.82
C VAL A 76 -5.84 -1.87 8.10
N VAL A 77 -4.56 -1.49 8.02
CA VAL A 77 -3.84 -0.95 9.19
C VAL A 77 -4.44 0.37 9.65
N SER A 78 -4.83 1.25 8.73
CA SER A 78 -5.50 2.53 9.04
C SER A 78 -6.83 2.32 9.77
N GLN A 79 -7.63 1.37 9.29
CA GLN A 79 -8.91 1.00 9.92
C GLN A 79 -8.71 0.42 11.32
N ASN A 80 -7.72 -0.46 11.50
CA ASN A 80 -7.39 -1.04 12.80
C ASN A 80 -6.98 0.03 13.83
N ILE A 81 -6.16 1.01 13.42
CA ILE A 81 -5.79 2.14 14.28
C ILE A 81 -7.03 2.94 14.69
N SER A 82 -7.93 3.20 13.75
CA SER A 82 -9.16 3.95 14.00
C SER A 82 -10.08 3.23 14.99
N LEU A 83 -10.25 1.90 14.82
CA LEU A 83 -11.03 1.06 15.73
C LEU A 83 -10.48 1.07 17.15
N ILE A 84 -9.16 0.85 17.32
CA ILE A 84 -8.54 0.81 18.66
C ILE A 84 -8.60 2.19 19.32
N THR A 85 -8.41 3.27 18.56
CA THR A 85 -8.52 4.63 19.07
C THR A 85 -9.93 4.89 19.61
N ASN A 86 -10.98 4.51 18.86
CA ASN A 86 -12.37 4.68 19.28
C ASN A 86 -12.72 3.81 20.49
N LEU A 87 -12.26 2.55 20.52
CA LEU A 87 -12.47 1.65 21.67
C LEU A 87 -11.82 2.20 22.94
N THR A 88 -10.62 2.77 22.82
CA THR A 88 -9.90 3.37 23.97
C THR A 88 -10.63 4.62 24.48
N LEU A 89 -11.15 5.46 23.59
CA LEU A 89 -11.95 6.63 23.95
C LEU A 89 -13.24 6.25 24.69
N ILE A 90 -13.97 5.24 24.20
CA ILE A 90 -15.20 4.75 24.83
C ILE A 90 -14.91 4.15 26.20
N ALA A 91 -13.82 3.40 26.34
CA ALA A 91 -13.42 2.78 27.60
C ALA A 91 -13.02 3.82 28.68
N ASN A 92 -12.47 4.98 28.30
CA ASN A 92 -12.13 6.06 29.22
C ASN A 92 -13.31 6.96 29.62
N HIS A 93 -14.47 6.83 28.94
CA HIS A 93 -15.69 7.58 29.21
C HIS A 93 -16.74 6.81 30.03
N LYS A 94 -16.45 5.58 30.44
CA LYS A 94 -17.23 4.78 31.39
C LYS A 94 -16.55 4.74 32.74
#